data_AF-A0A959URJ9-F1
#
_entry.id   AF-A0A959URJ9-F1
#
_cell.length_a   1.000
_cell.length_b   1.000
_cell.length_c   1.000
_cell.angle_alpha   90.00
_cell.angle_beta   90.00
_cell.angle_gamma   90.00
#
_symmetry.space_group_name_H-M   'P 1'
#
loop_
_entity.id
_entity.type
_entity.pdbx_description
1 polymer ?
#
loop_
_entity_poly.entity_id
_entity_poly.type
_entity_poly.pdbx_seq_one_letter_code
_entity_poly.pdbx_strand_id
1 'polypeptide(L)'
;VITPGSAIGTPWTRRMRPFSTAMVSGWMQLRGWRRRGNLDRGFVLSDHADWDDLLQAVKDTGAERIIATHGYTDHFSRFLREAGYDATAESTEFAGESEEGSSGTSTRSVDPPGRPEQTSQA
;
A
#
# COMPACT_ATOMS: atom_id res chain seq x y z
N VAL A 1 3.12 -23.46 -10.80
CA VAL A 1 4.34 -23.30 -9.97
C VAL A 1 4.16 -22.05 -9.13
N ILE A 2 4.61 -22.04 -7.88
CA ILE A 2 4.64 -20.84 -7.03
C ILE A 2 6.06 -20.28 -7.06
N THR A 3 6.20 -18.99 -7.30
CA THR A 3 7.49 -18.32 -7.43
C THR A 3 7.43 -16.91 -6.83
N PRO A 4 8.57 -16.30 -6.49
CA PRO A 4 8.63 -14.87 -6.24
C PRO A 4 8.07 -14.07 -7.43
N GLY A 5 7.52 -12.89 -7.17
CA GLY A 5 6.98 -12.00 -8.21
C GLY A 5 8.02 -11.62 -9.27
N SER A 6 9.31 -11.54 -8.90
CA SER A 6 10.43 -11.26 -9.80
C SER A 6 10.64 -12.31 -10.90
N ALA A 7 10.07 -13.51 -10.77
CA ALA A 7 10.16 -14.55 -11.79
C ALA A 7 9.19 -14.32 -12.97
N ILE A 8 8.17 -13.47 -12.81
CA ILE A 8 7.17 -13.19 -13.84
C ILE A 8 7.87 -12.53 -15.05
N GLY A 9 7.58 -13.01 -16.25
CA GLY A 9 8.12 -12.45 -17.50
C GLY A 9 9.57 -12.87 -17.84
N THR A 10 10.24 -13.61 -16.97
CA THR A 10 11.61 -14.11 -17.22
C THR A 10 11.65 -15.19 -18.33
N PRO A 11 12.82 -15.43 -18.97
CA PRO A 11 12.97 -16.52 -19.94
C PRO A 11 12.60 -17.91 -19.39
N TRP A 12 12.77 -18.13 -18.09
CA TRP A 12 12.40 -19.36 -17.42
C TRP A 12 10.89 -19.62 -17.48
N THR A 13 10.05 -18.61 -17.19
CA THR A 13 8.59 -18.75 -17.32
C THR A 13 8.17 -18.95 -18.78
N ARG A 14 8.81 -18.27 -19.74
CA ARG A 14 8.52 -18.44 -21.19
C ARG A 14 8.67 -19.89 -21.68
N ARG A 15 9.58 -20.67 -21.10
CA ARG A 15 9.78 -22.09 -21.44
C ARG A 15 8.64 -22.99 -20.96
N MET A 16 7.81 -22.51 -20.03
CA MET A 16 6.68 -23.26 -19.46
C MET A 16 5.36 -23.06 -20.21
N ARG A 17 5.40 -22.42 -21.39
CA ARG A 17 4.17 -22.23 -22.18
C ARG A 17 3.59 -23.58 -22.63
N PRO A 18 2.25 -23.73 -22.67
CA PRO A 18 1.26 -22.72 -22.29
C PRO A 18 1.04 -22.64 -20.77
N PHE A 19 0.94 -21.43 -20.22
CA PHE A 19 0.60 -21.18 -18.82
C PHE A 19 -0.30 -19.96 -18.68
N SER A 20 -0.94 -19.83 -17.51
CA SER A 20 -1.64 -18.63 -17.07
C SER A 20 -1.03 -18.13 -15.76
N THR A 21 -1.08 -16.83 -15.54
CA THR A 21 -0.50 -16.11 -14.40
C THR A 21 -1.57 -15.73 -13.41
N ALA A 22 -1.24 -15.88 -12.13
CA ALA A 22 -2.05 -15.36 -11.04
C ALA A 22 -1.17 -14.80 -9.93
N MET A 23 -1.66 -13.76 -9.26
CA MET A 23 -1.08 -13.25 -8.02
C MET A 23 -2.10 -13.30 -6.90
N VAL A 24 -1.64 -13.61 -5.70
CA VAL A 24 -2.43 -13.70 -4.48
C VAL A 24 -1.85 -12.69 -3.50
N SER A 25 -2.59 -11.62 -3.20
CA SER A 25 -2.10 -10.51 -2.35
C SER A 25 -3.25 -9.60 -1.91
N GLY A 26 -3.15 -8.98 -0.74
CA GLY A 26 -4.12 -7.99 -0.25
C GLY A 26 -4.25 -6.80 -1.20
N TRP A 27 -3.14 -6.39 -1.83
CA TRP A 27 -3.11 -5.34 -2.86
C TRP A 27 -3.96 -5.66 -4.08
N MET A 28 -4.30 -6.93 -4.32
CA MET A 28 -5.25 -7.27 -5.37
C MET A 28 -6.63 -6.68 -5.09
N GLN A 29 -6.99 -6.28 -3.86
CA GLN A 29 -8.24 -5.57 -3.62
C GLN A 29 -8.29 -4.22 -4.39
N LEU A 30 -7.15 -3.58 -4.61
CA LEU A 30 -7.05 -2.29 -5.28
C LEU A 30 -7.08 -2.41 -6.81
N ARG A 31 -8.02 -1.67 -7.43
CA ARG A 31 -8.16 -1.62 -8.91
C ARG A 31 -6.87 -1.18 -9.62
N GLY A 32 -6.09 -0.30 -9.00
CA GLY A 32 -4.82 0.19 -9.55
C GLY A 32 -3.80 -0.93 -9.74
N TRP A 33 -3.59 -1.75 -8.71
CA TRP A 33 -2.65 -2.87 -8.74
C TRP A 33 -3.07 -3.95 -9.71
N ARG A 34 -4.35 -4.34 -9.69
CA ARG A 34 -4.90 -5.30 -10.65
C ARG A 34 -4.65 -4.89 -12.11
N ARG A 35 -4.78 -3.60 -12.43
CA ARG A 35 -4.60 -3.10 -13.80
C ARG A 35 -3.14 -3.04 -14.24
N ARG A 36 -2.22 -2.70 -13.33
CA ARG A 36 -0.79 -2.53 -13.66
C ARG A 36 -0.02 -3.85 -13.75
N GLY A 37 -0.52 -4.92 -13.14
CA GLY A 37 0.20 -6.19 -13.03
C GLY A 37 0.35 -7.00 -14.33
N ASN A 38 -0.44 -6.73 -15.38
CA ASN A 38 -0.49 -7.55 -16.60
C ASN A 38 -0.58 -9.07 -16.32
N LEU A 39 -1.44 -9.43 -15.36
CA LEU A 39 -1.70 -10.79 -14.91
C LEU A 39 -3.05 -11.26 -15.46
N ASP A 40 -3.19 -12.56 -15.71
CA ASP A 40 -4.48 -13.11 -16.16
C ASP A 40 -5.51 -13.11 -15.03
N ARG A 41 -5.08 -13.32 -13.78
CA ARG A 41 -5.96 -13.30 -12.58
C ARG A 41 -5.27 -12.70 -11.36
N GLY A 42 -6.08 -12.17 -10.44
CA GLY A 42 -5.65 -11.70 -9.13
C GLY A 42 -6.63 -12.14 -8.05
N PHE A 43 -6.11 -12.68 -6.96
CA PHE A 43 -6.89 -13.13 -5.80
C PHE A 43 -6.54 -12.26 -4.59
N VAL A 44 -7.56 -11.80 -3.88
CA VAL A 44 -7.38 -11.01 -2.65
C VAL A 44 -7.14 -11.98 -1.51
N LEU A 45 -5.99 -11.85 -0.85
CA LEU A 45 -5.66 -12.59 0.35
C LEU A 45 -4.65 -11.77 1.15
N SER A 46 -4.95 -11.54 2.41
CA SER A 46 -4.13 -10.79 3.35
C SER A 46 -4.11 -11.53 4.68
N ASP A 47 -3.05 -11.35 5.44
CA ASP A 47 -2.93 -11.75 6.85
C ASP A 47 -3.47 -10.68 7.81
N HIS A 48 -3.81 -9.49 7.30
CA HIS A 48 -4.45 -8.41 8.06
C HIS A 48 -5.97 -8.56 8.13
N ALA A 49 -6.54 -8.27 9.30
CA ALA A 49 -7.97 -8.13 9.52
C ALA A 49 -8.52 -6.87 8.83
N ASP A 50 -9.76 -6.94 8.35
CA ASP A 50 -10.46 -5.75 7.88
C ASP A 50 -11.07 -4.96 9.04
N TRP A 51 -11.70 -3.84 8.71
CA TRP A 51 -12.27 -2.93 9.71
C TRP A 51 -13.33 -3.61 10.58
N ASP A 52 -14.23 -4.38 9.97
CA ASP A 52 -15.33 -5.01 10.70
C ASP A 52 -14.81 -6.14 11.58
N ASP A 53 -13.82 -6.92 11.09
CA ASP A 53 -13.12 -7.94 11.87
C ASP A 53 -12.35 -7.34 13.06
N LEU A 54 -11.72 -6.18 12.90
CA LEU A 54 -11.05 -5.47 14.00
C LEU A 54 -12.06 -5.02 15.07
N LEU A 55 -13.21 -4.47 14.67
CA LEU A 55 -14.26 -4.09 15.61
C LEU A 55 -14.87 -5.31 16.31
N GLN A 56 -15.04 -6.42 15.59
CA GLN A 56 -15.53 -7.66 16.16
C GLN A 56 -14.53 -8.21 17.19
N ALA A 57 -13.22 -8.20 16.88
CA ALA A 57 -12.18 -8.62 17.81
C ALA A 57 -12.18 -7.78 19.10
N VAL A 58 -12.36 -6.45 18.99
CA VAL A 58 -12.50 -5.57 20.17
C VAL A 58 -13.68 -5.99 21.06
N LYS A 59 -14.83 -6.29 20.45
CA LYS A 59 -16.03 -6.73 21.18
C LYS A 59 -15.82 -8.10 21.84
N ASP A 60 -15.29 -9.06 21.10
CA ASP A 60 -15.13 -10.43 21.54
C ASP A 60 -14.08 -10.57 22.65
N THR A 61 -13.06 -9.72 22.63
CA THR A 61 -12.02 -9.72 23.68
C THR A 61 -12.49 -9.10 25.00
N GLY A 62 -13.46 -8.18 24.95
CA GLY A 62 -13.89 -7.43 26.14
C GLY A 62 -12.79 -6.60 26.77
N ALA A 63 -11.79 -6.19 25.98
CA ALA A 63 -10.62 -5.48 26.49
C ALA A 63 -10.99 -4.17 27.18
N GLU A 64 -10.47 -3.95 28.38
CA GLU A 64 -10.70 -2.72 29.16
C GLU A 64 -9.92 -1.53 28.59
N ARG A 65 -8.80 -1.80 27.92
CA ARG A 65 -7.95 -0.82 27.24
C ARG A 65 -7.46 -1.36 25.91
N ILE A 66 -7.50 -0.52 24.88
CA ILE A 66 -7.13 -0.87 23.51
C ILE A 66 -5.99 0.06 23.06
N ILE A 67 -4.89 -0.52 22.57
CA ILE A 67 -3.72 0.24 22.11
C ILE A 67 -3.45 -0.12 20.65
N ALA A 68 -3.51 0.86 19.74
CA ALA A 68 -3.30 0.64 18.31
C ALA A 68 -1.87 1.02 17.90
N THR A 69 -1.16 0.12 17.22
CA THR A 69 0.30 0.26 16.98
C THR A 69 0.68 0.50 15.51
N HIS A 70 -0.02 -0.12 14.56
CA HIS A 70 0.25 -0.03 13.12
C HIS A 70 -0.97 0.38 12.30
N GLY A 71 -0.72 0.95 11.12
CA GLY A 71 -1.76 1.41 10.20
C GLY A 71 -2.34 2.77 10.59
N TYR A 72 -3.63 2.97 10.35
CA TYR A 72 -4.34 4.22 10.66
C TYR A 72 -4.74 4.31 12.15
N THR A 73 -3.74 4.22 13.03
CA THR A 73 -3.90 4.09 14.48
C THR A 73 -4.71 5.23 15.11
N ASP A 74 -4.44 6.48 14.70
CA ASP A 74 -5.17 7.66 15.20
C ASP A 74 -6.65 7.60 14.85
N HIS A 75 -6.96 7.22 13.61
CA HIS A 75 -8.34 7.13 13.13
C HIS A 75 -9.10 6.02 13.86
N PHE A 76 -8.48 4.84 13.99
CA PHE A 76 -9.10 3.70 14.67
C PHE A 76 -9.30 3.99 16.16
N SER A 77 -8.28 4.50 16.84
CA SER A 77 -8.36 4.84 18.27
C SER A 77 -9.37 5.96 18.55
N ARG A 78 -9.47 6.94 17.64
CA ARG A 78 -10.53 7.96 17.73
C ARG A 78 -11.92 7.35 17.59
N PHE A 79 -12.14 6.51 16.58
CA PHE A 79 -13.43 5.85 16.38
C PHE A 79 -13.86 5.03 17.60
N LEU A 80 -12.94 4.24 18.18
CA LEU A 80 -13.21 3.45 19.36
C LEU A 80 -13.57 4.31 20.58
N ARG A 81 -12.90 5.45 20.77
CA ARG A 81 -13.25 6.41 21.83
C ARG A 81 -14.64 7.03 21.61
N GLU A 82 -14.98 7.38 20.37
CA GLU A 82 -16.33 7.87 20.03
C GLU A 82 -17.41 6.79 20.30
N ALA A 83 -17.05 5.51 20.19
CA ALA A 83 -17.88 4.37 20.55
C ALA A 83 -17.87 4.01 22.06
N GLY A 84 -17.12 4.74 22.89
CA GLY A 84 -17.11 4.58 24.34
C GLY A 84 -16.01 3.67 24.92
N TYR A 85 -15.04 3.24 24.11
CA TYR A 85 -13.90 2.44 24.57
C TYR A 85 -12.73 3.32 25.06
N ASP A 86 -11.96 2.83 26.04
CA ASP A 86 -10.63 3.39 26.37
C ASP A 86 -9.62 2.93 25.29
N ALA A 87 -9.34 3.80 24.33
CA ALA A 87 -8.45 3.49 23.21
C ALA A 87 -7.41 4.59 22.94
N THR A 88 -6.17 4.19 22.71
CA THR A 88 -5.04 5.09 22.43
C THR A 88 -4.20 4.60 21.26
N ALA A 89 -3.71 5.52 20.42
CA ALA A 89 -2.68 5.21 19.45
C ALA A 89 -1.32 5.16 20.16
N GLU A 90 -0.54 4.11 19.92
CA GLU A 90 0.84 4.04 20.39
C GLU A 90 1.74 4.89 19.50
N SER A 91 2.52 5.79 20.10
CA SER A 91 3.60 6.49 19.41
C SER A 91 4.87 5.65 19.50
N THR A 92 5.07 4.74 18.55
CA THR A 92 6.31 3.95 18.46
C THR A 92 7.37 4.65 17.60
N GLU A 93 8.64 4.41 17.90
CA GLU A 93 9.78 4.93 17.12
C GLU A 93 9.87 4.32 15.70
N PHE A 94 9.04 3.32 15.40
CA PHE A 94 8.96 2.60 14.12
C PHE A 94 7.91 3.19 13.17
N ALA A 95 7.40 4.39 13.45
CA ALA A 95 6.49 5.15 12.59
C ALA A 95 7.19 5.59 11.28
N GLY A 96 7.48 4.63 10.40
CA GLY A 96 8.30 4.88 9.21
C GLY A 96 8.46 3.71 8.25
N GLU A 97 8.16 2.48 8.65
CA GLU A 97 8.09 1.34 7.71
C GLU A 97 6.76 1.36 6.92
N SER A 98 6.46 2.51 6.32
CA SER A 98 5.55 2.54 5.19
C SER A 98 6.25 1.79 4.07
N GLU A 99 5.60 0.80 3.46
CA GLU A 99 6.11 0.10 2.28
C GLU A 99 6.47 1.12 1.18
N GLU A 100 7.74 1.54 1.11
CA GLU A 100 8.32 2.28 -0.01
C GLU A 100 8.39 1.33 -1.21
N GLY A 101 7.24 1.19 -1.87
CA GLY A 101 7.02 0.34 -3.03
C GLY A 101 6.42 1.13 -4.18
N SER A 102 6.97 2.29 -4.53
CA SER A 102 6.73 2.92 -5.84
C SER A 102 8.05 3.37 -6.45
N SER A 103 8.60 2.48 -7.28
CA SER A 103 9.75 2.67 -8.17
C SER A 103 9.88 4.10 -8.71
N GLY A 104 11.08 4.66 -8.56
CA GLY A 104 11.40 6.00 -9.03
C GLY A 104 11.13 6.21 -10.51
N THR A 105 10.50 7.35 -10.81
CA THR A 105 10.70 8.06 -12.08
C THR A 105 11.32 9.41 -11.72
N SER A 106 12.64 9.49 -11.89
CA SER A 106 13.35 10.76 -11.93
C SER A 106 12.91 11.51 -13.20
N THR A 107 11.93 12.39 -13.08
CA THR A 107 11.73 13.44 -14.08
C THR A 107 12.76 14.53 -13.79
N ARG A 108 13.84 14.59 -14.59
CA ARG A 108 14.71 15.77 -14.62
C ARG A 108 13.84 16.97 -14.97
N SER A 109 13.81 17.95 -14.07
CA SER A 109 13.37 19.32 -14.39
C SER A 109 14.22 19.83 -15.54
N VAL A 110 13.59 20.08 -16.69
CA VAL A 110 14.21 20.87 -17.75
C VAL A 110 13.75 22.30 -17.48
N ASP A 111 14.70 23.18 -17.16
CA ASP A 111 14.43 24.59 -16.93
C ASP A 111 13.72 25.23 -18.15
N PRO A 112 12.75 26.13 -17.94
CA PRO A 112 12.14 26.87 -19.02
C PRO A 112 13.17 27.80 -19.70
N PRO A 113 13.14 27.97 -21.03
CA PRO A 113 14.05 28.87 -21.72
C PRO A 113 13.86 30.32 -21.23
N GLY A 114 14.97 30.95 -20.86
CA GLY A 114 15.04 32.31 -20.34
C GLY A 114 14.43 33.35 -21.28
N ARG A 115 13.79 34.35 -20.66
CA ARG A 115 13.19 35.51 -21.32
C ARG A 115 14.28 36.30 -22.07
N PRO A 116 14.06 36.73 -23.33
CA PRO A 116 15.04 37.56 -24.03
C PRO A 116 15.20 38.92 -23.34
N GLU A 117 16.45 39.33 -23.19
CA GLU A 117 16.87 40.58 -22.56
C GLU A 117 16.30 41.80 -23.31
N GLN A 118 15.78 42.76 -22.54
CA GLN A 118 15.48 44.09 -23.04
C GLN A 118 16.78 44.87 -23.18
N THR A 119 17.30 45.00 -24.40
CA THR A 119 18.33 46.00 -24.70
C THR A 119 17.67 47.37 -24.77
N SER A 120 17.81 48.13 -23.69
CA SER A 120 17.67 49.58 -23.68
C SER A 120 18.93 50.19 -24.32
N GLN A 121 18.82 50.89 -25.45
CA GLN A 121 19.72 51.99 -25.79
C GLN A 121 19.04 53.08 -26.63
N ALA A 122 19.25 54.31 -26.14
CA ALA A 122 19.23 55.65 -26.74
C ALA A 122 17.92 56.20 -27.32
#